data_AF-A0A1Y2G1C4-F1
#
_entry.id   AF-A0A1Y2G1C4-F1
#
_cell.length_a   1.000
_cell.length_b   1.000
_cell.length_c   1.000
_cell.angle_alpha   90.00
_cell.angle_beta   90.00
_cell.angle_gamma   90.00
#
_symmetry.space_group_name_H-M   'P 1'
#
loop_
_entity.id
_entity.type
_entity.pdbx_description
1 polymer ?
#
loop_
_entity_poly.entity_id
_entity_poly.type
_entity_poly.pdbx_seq_one_letter_code
_entity_poly.pdbx_strand_id
1 'polypeptide(L)'
;PHLTLFTGGSECSLCDVAKADLAAVQKRAPFQLSLYNIRRKEGDDPEYYDRQAWRRLYQYDIPVLHLSEAEDFDSLAGRTKGKVLKGGRVMKHRIDQEKLVELVQGWTEKLNRQEEGQNKKEE
;
A
#
# COMPACT_ATOMS: atom_id res chain seq x y z
N PRO A 1 3.23 -6.85 -6.65
CA PRO A 1 3.39 -6.07 -5.39
C PRO A 1 2.03 -5.58 -4.88
N HIS A 2 1.83 -5.46 -3.57
CA HIS A 2 0.58 -5.00 -2.95
C HIS A 2 0.71 -3.56 -2.45
N LEU A 3 -0.19 -2.69 -2.89
CA LEU A 3 -0.26 -1.31 -2.46
C LEU A 3 -1.56 -1.05 -1.72
N THR A 4 -1.49 -0.28 -0.64
CA THR A 4 -2.65 0.14 0.13
C THR A 4 -2.72 1.66 0.22
N LEU A 5 -3.82 2.25 -0.24
CA LEU A 5 -4.10 3.68 -0.13
C LEU A 5 -4.96 3.96 1.10
N PHE A 6 -4.40 4.67 2.06
CA PHE A 6 -5.11 5.19 3.21
C PHE A 6 -5.90 6.45 2.81
N THR A 7 -7.19 6.45 3.07
CA THR A 7 -8.14 7.49 2.62
C THR A 7 -9.04 7.97 3.77
N GLY A 8 -9.70 9.12 3.56
CA GLY A 8 -10.67 9.70 4.49
C GLY A 8 -12.14 9.47 4.12
N GLY A 9 -12.44 8.56 3.17
CA GLY A 9 -13.78 8.37 2.64
C GLY A 9 -14.15 9.37 1.53
N SER A 10 -15.43 9.71 1.43
CA SER A 10 -16.02 10.51 0.33
C SER A 10 -15.67 12.00 0.37
N GLU A 11 -15.23 12.53 1.51
CA GLU A 11 -14.94 13.96 1.68
C GLU A 11 -13.46 14.30 1.36
N CYS A 12 -12.69 13.36 0.82
CA CYS A 12 -11.26 13.54 0.57
C CYS A 12 -10.98 13.76 -0.92
N SER A 13 -11.03 15.01 -1.37
CA SER A 13 -10.73 15.38 -2.77
C SER A 13 -9.34 14.95 -3.23
N LEU A 14 -8.33 15.06 -2.37
CA LEU A 14 -6.97 14.57 -2.65
C LEU A 14 -6.93 13.05 -2.85
N CYS A 15 -7.80 12.30 -2.17
CA CYS A 15 -7.88 10.85 -2.33
C CYS A 15 -8.41 10.48 -3.72
N ASP A 16 -9.31 11.27 -4.30
CA ASP A 16 -9.83 11.00 -5.64
C ASP A 16 -8.78 11.24 -6.73
N VAL A 17 -7.98 12.30 -6.58
CA VAL A 17 -6.79 12.54 -7.42
C VAL A 17 -5.82 11.37 -7.33
N ALA A 18 -5.46 10.95 -6.10
CA ALA A 18 -4.55 9.83 -5.90
C ALA A 18 -5.08 8.51 -6.49
N LYS A 19 -6.39 8.23 -6.41
CA LYS A 19 -7.00 7.06 -7.05
C LYS A 19 -6.86 7.12 -8.58
N ALA A 20 -7.09 8.29 -9.18
CA ALA A 20 -6.95 8.47 -10.62
C ALA A 20 -5.50 8.27 -11.08
N ASP A 21 -4.54 8.85 -10.34
CA ASP A 21 -3.11 8.67 -10.59
C ASP A 21 -2.70 7.19 -10.48
N LEU A 22 -3.16 6.49 -9.43
CA LEU A 22 -2.89 5.07 -9.25
C LEU A 22 -3.49 4.22 -10.37
N ALA A 23 -4.70 4.53 -10.84
CA ALA A 23 -5.30 3.84 -11.97
C ALA A 23 -4.52 4.08 -13.28
N ALA A 24 -3.92 5.25 -13.46
CA ALA A 24 -3.03 5.52 -14.59
C ALA A 24 -1.72 4.73 -14.49
N VAL A 25 -1.11 4.69 -13.30
CA VAL A 25 0.12 3.94 -13.04
C VAL A 25 -0.09 2.43 -13.19
N GLN A 26 -1.23 1.91 -12.72
CA GLN A 26 -1.56 0.47 -12.79
C GLN A 26 -1.62 -0.05 -14.23
N LYS A 27 -1.96 0.79 -15.20
CA LYS A 27 -1.92 0.46 -16.64
C LYS A 27 -0.50 0.29 -17.17
N ARG A 28 0.48 0.96 -16.58
CA ARG A 28 1.90 0.95 -16.98
C ARG A 28 2.71 -0.09 -16.22
N ALA A 29 2.41 -0.26 -14.94
CA ALA A 29 3.07 -1.18 -14.04
C ALA A 29 1.99 -1.88 -13.20
N PRO A 30 1.72 -3.19 -13.42
CA PRO A 30 0.65 -3.87 -12.71
C PRO A 30 1.00 -4.09 -11.23
N PHE A 31 0.02 -3.83 -10.36
CA PHE A 31 0.07 -4.09 -8.91
C PHE A 31 -1.35 -4.32 -8.39
N GLN A 32 -1.47 -4.91 -7.20
CA GLN A 32 -2.74 -5.02 -6.49
C GLN A 32 -2.94 -3.79 -5.61
N LEU A 33 -4.13 -3.17 -5.68
CA LEU A 33 -4.46 -1.97 -4.93
C LEU A 33 -5.62 -2.23 -3.96
N SER A 34 -5.39 -1.96 -2.69
CA SER A 34 -6.40 -2.01 -1.63
C SER A 34 -6.65 -0.61 -1.07
N LEU A 35 -7.89 -0.31 -0.68
CA LEU A 35 -8.28 1.00 -0.14
C LEU A 35 -8.64 0.85 1.33
N TYR A 36 -8.00 1.65 2.19
CA TYR A 36 -8.25 1.63 3.62
C TYR A 36 -8.80 2.98 4.10
N ASN A 37 -10.05 3.01 4.56
CA ASN A 37 -10.68 4.23 5.06
C ASN A 37 -10.46 4.40 6.57
N ILE A 38 -9.58 5.33 6.96
CA ILE A 38 -9.24 5.58 8.37
C ILE A 38 -10.37 6.28 9.16
N ARG A 39 -11.41 6.78 8.48
CA ARG A 39 -12.56 7.46 9.08
C ARG A 39 -13.80 6.58 9.18
N ARG A 40 -13.75 5.32 8.74
CA ARG A 40 -14.87 4.38 8.85
C ARG A 40 -15.30 4.26 10.32
N LYS A 41 -16.60 4.44 10.59
CA LYS A 41 -17.17 4.40 11.95
C LYS A 41 -17.15 2.99 12.54
N GLU A 42 -17.23 2.94 13.86
CA GLU A 42 -17.23 1.73 14.69
C GLU A 42 -18.51 0.91 14.50
N GLY A 43 -18.40 -0.41 14.40
CA GLY A 43 -19.52 -1.35 14.23
C GLY A 43 -19.35 -2.42 13.15
N ASP A 44 -18.37 -2.24 12.26
CA ASP A 44 -18.24 -3.04 11.02
C ASP A 44 -16.97 -3.91 10.93
N ASP A 45 -16.05 -3.87 11.90
CA ASP A 45 -14.73 -4.51 11.75
C ASP A 45 -14.10 -5.00 13.07
N PRO A 46 -13.50 -6.22 13.08
CA PRO A 46 -12.70 -6.72 14.21
C PRO A 46 -11.40 -5.93 14.46
N GLU A 47 -10.97 -5.10 13.51
CA GLU A 47 -9.66 -4.42 13.50
C GLU A 47 -9.74 -2.94 13.95
N TYR A 48 -10.69 -2.65 14.83
CA TYR A 48 -10.98 -1.29 15.29
C TYR A 48 -9.78 -0.59 15.95
N TYR A 49 -8.99 -1.30 16.76
CA TYR A 49 -7.83 -0.74 17.46
C TYR A 49 -6.76 -0.25 16.49
N ASP A 50 -6.45 -1.03 15.46
CA ASP A 50 -5.48 -0.65 14.43
C ASP A 50 -5.99 0.54 13.60
N ARG A 51 -7.30 0.61 13.33
CA ARG A 51 -7.90 1.80 12.69
C ARG A 51 -7.70 3.07 13.50
N GLN A 52 -7.88 3.03 14.81
CA GLN A 52 -7.64 4.19 15.67
C GLN A 52 -6.17 4.63 15.62
N ALA A 53 -5.23 3.69 15.59
CA ALA A 53 -3.81 3.99 15.43
C ALA A 53 -3.52 4.67 14.09
N TRP A 54 -4.01 4.12 12.99
CA TRP A 54 -3.85 4.71 11.65
C TRP A 54 -4.54 6.05 11.51
N ARG A 55 -5.72 6.22 12.11
CA ARG A 55 -6.44 7.49 12.15
C ARG A 55 -5.59 8.56 12.84
N ARG A 56 -5.05 8.26 14.03
CA ARG A 56 -4.16 9.19 14.75
C ARG A 56 -2.91 9.55 13.93
N LEU A 57 -2.38 8.59 13.18
CA LEU A 57 -1.18 8.79 12.37
C LEU A 57 -1.44 9.60 11.09
N TYR A 58 -2.61 9.45 10.47
CA TYR A 58 -2.86 9.93 9.10
C TYR A 58 -4.02 10.91 8.92
N GLN A 59 -4.77 11.25 9.97
CA GLN A 59 -5.96 12.10 9.83
C GLN A 59 -5.75 13.42 9.06
N TYR A 60 -4.52 13.94 9.05
CA TYR A 60 -4.12 15.17 8.36
C TYR A 60 -3.22 14.96 7.14
N ASP A 61 -2.68 13.75 6.94
CA ASP A 61 -1.70 13.45 5.88
C ASP A 61 -2.29 12.61 4.73
N ILE A 62 -3.56 12.22 4.80
CA ILE A 62 -4.24 11.47 3.74
C ILE A 62 -4.34 12.28 2.43
N PRO A 63 -4.21 11.64 1.24
CA PRO A 63 -3.99 10.20 1.04
C PRO A 63 -2.55 9.77 1.31
N VAL A 64 -2.37 8.56 1.87
CA VAL A 64 -1.05 7.96 2.12
C VAL A 64 -0.99 6.59 1.47
N LEU A 65 0.06 6.32 0.71
CA LEU A 65 0.27 5.06 0.01
C LEU A 65 1.29 4.20 0.76
N HIS A 66 0.94 2.95 1.04
CA HIS A 66 1.83 1.93 1.60
C HIS A 66 2.11 0.83 0.60
N LEU A 67 3.29 0.22 0.73
CA LEU A 67 3.64 -1.06 0.14
C LEU A 67 3.62 -2.13 1.22
N SER A 68 3.07 -3.29 0.91
CA SER A 68 3.12 -4.47 1.76
C SER A 68 3.41 -5.72 0.93
N GLU A 69 3.87 -6.76 1.62
CA GLU A 69 4.01 -8.09 1.03
C GLU A 69 2.69 -8.85 1.02
N ALA A 70 1.85 -8.64 2.03
CA ALA A 70 0.53 -9.23 2.17
C ALA A 70 -0.49 -8.20 2.67
N GLU A 71 -1.78 -8.57 2.65
CA GLU A 71 -2.90 -7.74 3.07
C GLU A 71 -3.14 -7.74 4.60
N ASP A 72 -2.17 -8.21 5.39
CA ASP A 72 -2.24 -8.18 6.85
C ASP A 72 -1.66 -6.88 7.45
N PHE A 73 -2.11 -6.56 8.67
CA PHE A 73 -1.71 -5.34 9.37
C PHE A 73 -0.23 -5.29 9.75
N ASP A 74 0.41 -6.43 10.01
CA ASP A 74 1.84 -6.45 10.35
C ASP A 74 2.70 -6.12 9.13
N SER A 75 2.33 -6.64 7.96
CA SER A 75 2.94 -6.30 6.68
C SER A 75 2.72 -4.83 6.31
N LEU A 76 1.52 -4.27 6.53
CA LEU A 76 1.22 -2.86 6.29
C LEU A 76 1.99 -1.92 7.23
N ALA A 77 2.16 -2.33 8.49
CA ALA A 77 2.93 -1.61 9.50
C ALA A 77 4.45 -1.76 9.31
N GLY A 78 4.90 -2.61 8.38
CA GLY A 78 6.32 -2.91 8.18
C GLY A 78 6.95 -3.65 9.36
N ARG A 79 6.15 -4.36 10.16
CA ARG A 79 6.58 -5.11 11.35
C ARG A 79 7.03 -6.54 11.04
N THR A 80 6.83 -7.03 9.82
CA THR A 80 7.22 -8.38 9.42
C THR A 80 8.74 -8.57 9.51
N LYS A 81 9.16 -9.63 10.21
CA LYS A 81 10.58 -9.98 10.40
C LYS A 81 11.19 -10.52 9.11
N GLY A 82 11.86 -9.64 8.38
CA GLY A 82 12.90 -9.98 7.40
C GLY A 82 12.42 -10.17 5.96
N LYS A 83 13.04 -9.34 5.09
CA LYS A 83 13.30 -9.49 3.63
C LYS A 83 12.10 -9.95 2.79
N VAL A 84 11.52 -9.08 1.95
CA VAL A 84 12.00 -8.75 0.58
C VAL A 84 11.70 -7.29 0.21
N LEU A 85 10.59 -6.75 0.72
CA LEU A 85 10.21 -5.35 0.61
C LEU A 85 10.19 -4.76 2.01
N LYS A 86 10.85 -3.62 2.24
CA LYS A 86 10.57 -2.85 3.46
C LYS A 86 9.12 -2.37 3.35
N GLY A 87 8.18 -3.14 3.91
CA GLY A 87 6.79 -2.72 4.03
C GLY A 87 6.71 -1.37 4.73
N GLY A 88 5.72 -0.56 4.36
CA GLY A 88 5.49 0.74 4.97
C GLY A 88 5.20 1.86 3.98
N ARG A 89 5.30 3.09 4.49
CA ARG A 89 4.88 4.32 3.79
C ARG A 89 5.77 4.64 2.59
N VAL A 90 5.15 4.85 1.43
CA VAL A 90 5.82 5.17 0.16
C VAL A 90 5.62 6.64 -0.23
N MET A 91 4.37 7.12 -0.26
CA MET A 91 4.03 8.47 -0.70
C MET A 91 2.90 9.06 0.14
N LYS A 92 2.79 10.40 0.15
CA LYS A 92 1.74 11.15 0.86
C LYS A 92 1.24 12.33 0.02
N HIS A 93 -0.03 12.70 0.16
CA HIS A 93 -0.73 13.84 -0.44
C HIS A 93 -0.82 13.87 -1.97
N ARG A 94 0.30 13.66 -2.66
CA ARG A 94 0.43 13.64 -4.11
C ARG A 94 1.19 12.41 -4.55
N ILE A 95 0.68 11.75 -5.57
CA ILE A 95 1.31 10.58 -6.16
C ILE A 95 2.09 11.04 -7.39
N ASP A 96 3.41 10.93 -7.31
CA ASP A 96 4.25 11.13 -8.48
C ASP A 96 4.16 9.86 -9.35
N GLN A 97 3.49 9.97 -10.49
CA GLN A 97 3.20 8.83 -11.35
C GLN A 97 4.48 8.18 -11.89
N GLU A 98 5.46 8.97 -12.32
CA GLU A 98 6.69 8.46 -12.92
C GLU A 98 7.53 7.73 -11.88
N LYS A 99 7.74 8.37 -10.74
CA LYS A 99 8.45 7.77 -9.62
C LYS A 99 7.76 6.52 -9.11
N LEU A 100 6.43 6.50 -9.07
CA LEU A 100 5.69 5.32 -8.65
C LEU A 100 5.84 4.16 -9.64
N VAL A 101 5.84 4.43 -10.95
CA VAL A 101 6.08 3.39 -11.97
C VAL A 101 7.44 2.74 -11.77
N GLU A 102 8.50 3.54 -11.61
CA GLU A 102 9.87 3.02 -11.38
C GLU A 102 9.94 2.14 -10.13
N LEU A 103 9.32 2.60 -9.04
CA LEU A 103 9.27 1.85 -7.78
C LEU A 103 8.52 0.52 -7.95
N VAL A 104 7.34 0.54 -8.55
CA VAL A 104 6.51 -0.66 -8.76
C VAL A 104 7.25 -1.67 -9.64
N GLN A 105 7.85 -1.23 -10.74
CA GLN A 105 8.62 -2.11 -11.63
C GLN A 105 9.80 -2.74 -10.88
N GLY A 106 10.57 -1.94 -10.15
CA GLY A 106 11.70 -2.42 -9.36
C GLY A 106 11.29 -3.42 -8.27
N TRP A 107 10.09 -3.28 -7.68
CA TRP A 107 9.55 -4.26 -6.74
C TRP A 107 9.07 -5.53 -7.43
N THR A 108 8.37 -5.42 -8.56
CA THR A 108 7.92 -6.58 -9.35
C THR A 108 9.10 -7.45 -9.77
N GLU A 109 10.18 -6.86 -10.28
CA GLU A 109 11.37 -7.65 -10.63
C GLU A 109 12.01 -8.35 -9.43
N LYS A 110 12.02 -7.71 -8.25
CA LYS A 110 12.56 -8.32 -7.02
C LYS A 110 11.72 -9.52 -6.58
N LEU A 111 10.40 -9.42 -6.68
CA LEU A 111 9.50 -10.53 -6.38
C LEU A 111 9.74 -11.70 -7.34
N ASN A 112 9.74 -11.45 -8.66
CA ASN A 112 9.94 -12.49 -9.66
C ASN A 112 11.29 -13.21 -9.49
N ARG A 113 12.39 -12.47 -9.26
CA ARG A 113 13.73 -13.06 -9.05
C ARG A 113 13.80 -13.99 -7.83
N GLN A 114 12.94 -13.78 -6.82
CA GLN A 114 12.95 -14.60 -5.62
C GLN A 114 12.03 -15.82 -5.71
N GLU A 115 10.92 -15.74 -6.45
CA GLU A 115 10.14 -16.91 -6.83
C GLU A 115 11.01 -17.93 -7.58
N GLU A 116 11.81 -17.46 -8.55
CA GLU A 116 12.76 -18.31 -9.29
C GLU A 116 13.87 -18.91 -8.41
N GLY A 117 14.30 -18.18 -7.36
CA GLY A 117 15.35 -18.60 -6.44
C GLY A 117 14.88 -19.56 -5.35
N GLN A 118 13.60 -19.50 -4.97
CA GLN A 118 12.97 -20.45 -4.04
C GLN A 118 12.65 -21.78 -4.73
N ASN A 119 12.17 -21.73 -5.98
CA ASN A 119 11.83 -22.94 -6.75
C ASN A 119 13.06 -23.81 -7.10
N LYS A 120 14.28 -23.25 -7.05
CA LYS A 120 15.55 -23.98 -7.25
C LYS A 120 16.12 -24.64 -5.98
N LYS A 121 15.51 -24.43 -4.81
CA LYS A 121 15.98 -25.01 -3.53
C LYS A 121 15.21 -26.25 -3.09
N GLU A 122 14.13 -26.60 -3.78
CA GLU A 122 13.28 -27.76 -3.49
C GLU A 122 13.52 -28.96 -4.44
N GLU A 123 14.51 -28.86 -5.34
CA GLU A 123 14.98 -29.94 -6.24
C GLU A 123 16.42 -30.36 -5.87
#